data_AF-A0A179SM64-F1
#
_entry.id   AF-A0A179SM64-F1
#
_cell.length_a   1.000
_cell.length_b   1.000
_cell.length_c   1.000
_cell.angle_alpha   90.00
_cell.angle_beta   90.00
_cell.angle_gamma   90.00
#
_symmetry.space_group_name_H-M   'P 1'
#
loop_
_entity.id
_entity.type
_entity.pdbx_description
1 polymer ?
#
loop_
_entity_poly.entity_id
_entity_poly.type
_entity_poly.pdbx_seq_one_letter_code
_entity_poly.pdbx_strand_id
1 'polypeptide(L)'
;MGHDPFDKDQHLHTKLEQYHVDIPDFPMKPSKWERFINLLASPAKDPLDSIISTSNGILLLKLAPIMGTAALALIQVLLFL
;
A
#
# COMPACT_ATOMS: atom_id res chain seq x y z
N MET A 1 -14.16 22.06 -23.06
CA MET A 1 -12.87 21.61 -23.61
C MET A 1 -12.61 22.42 -24.87
N GLY A 2 -11.52 23.18 -24.86
CA GLY A 2 -11.16 24.13 -25.92
C GLY A 2 -10.52 23.42 -27.10
N HIS A 3 -10.66 24.05 -28.27
CA HIS A 3 -10.12 23.69 -29.58
C HIS A 3 -8.75 23.00 -29.51
N ASP A 4 -8.59 21.92 -30.27
CA ASP A 4 -7.27 21.34 -30.55
C ASP A 4 -6.43 22.38 -31.30
N PRO A 5 -5.29 22.84 -30.74
CA PRO A 5 -4.45 23.85 -31.38
C PRO A 5 -3.79 23.37 -32.68
N PHE A 6 -3.85 22.08 -33.01
CA PHE A 6 -3.19 21.48 -34.18
C PHE A 6 -4.15 21.05 -35.30
N ASP A 7 -5.45 21.33 -35.18
CA ASP A 7 -6.50 20.89 -36.12
C ASP A 7 -6.28 21.37 -37.58
N LYS A 8 -5.51 22.44 -37.77
CA LYS A 8 -5.19 23.01 -39.10
C LYS A 8 -3.89 22.47 -39.69
N ASP A 9 -3.11 21.69 -38.94
CA ASP A 9 -1.73 21.34 -39.28
C ASP A 9 -1.65 19.93 -39.90
N GLN A 10 -1.96 19.84 -41.20
CA GLN A 10 -2.07 18.57 -41.94
C GLN A 10 -0.79 17.71 -41.89
N HIS A 11 0.38 18.35 -41.84
CA HIS A 11 1.66 17.63 -41.73
C HIS A 11 1.78 16.90 -40.39
N LEU A 12 1.31 17.52 -39.30
CA LEU A 12 1.34 16.93 -37.96
C LEU A 12 0.38 15.75 -37.88
N HIS A 13 -0.84 15.91 -38.39
CA HIS A 13 -1.84 14.84 -38.47
C HIS A 13 -1.31 13.62 -39.24
N THR A 14 -0.71 13.85 -40.41
CA THR A 14 -0.14 12.78 -41.25
C THR A 14 0.95 12.00 -40.50
N LYS A 15 1.78 12.69 -39.70
CA LYS A 15 2.85 12.07 -38.90
C LYS A 15 2.33 11.32 -37.68
N LEU A 16 1.25 11.78 -37.06
CA LEU A 16 0.62 11.12 -35.92
C LEU A 16 -0.13 9.85 -36.36
N GLU A 17 -0.84 9.90 -37.48
CA GLU A 17 -1.52 8.73 -38.06
C GLU A 17 -0.55 7.69 -38.61
N GLN A 18 0.66 8.09 -39.01
CA GLN A 18 1.72 7.18 -39.48
C GLN A 18 2.10 6.13 -38.42
N TYR A 19 1.96 6.44 -37.13
CA TYR A 19 2.26 5.53 -36.02
C TYR A 19 0.96 5.11 -35.34
N HIS A 20 0.23 4.19 -35.97
CA HIS A 20 -0.90 3.53 -35.31
C HIS A 20 -0.34 2.61 -34.21
N VAL A 21 -0.45 3.04 -32.96
CA VAL A 21 -0.18 2.20 -31.81
C VAL A 21 -1.50 1.58 -31.40
N ASP A 22 -1.59 0.25 -31.40
CA ASP A 22 -2.73 -0.44 -30.82
C ASP A 22 -2.75 -0.14 -29.32
N ILE A 23 -3.62 0.79 -28.91
CA ILE A 23 -3.83 1.12 -27.51
C ILE A 23 -4.85 0.11 -26.98
N PRO A 24 -4.47 -0.73 -25.99
CA PRO A 24 -5.43 -1.60 -25.34
C PRO A 24 -6.56 -0.80 -24.71
N ASP A 25 -7.76 -1.35 -24.72
CA ASP A 25 -8.90 -0.73 -24.05
C ASP A 25 -8.73 -0.87 -22.53
N PHE A 26 -8.21 0.17 -21.89
CA PHE A 26 -8.02 0.18 -20.45
C PHE A 26 -9.26 0.78 -19.76
N PRO A 27 -9.84 0.11 -18.74
CA PRO A 27 -10.92 0.71 -17.98
C PRO A 27 -10.40 1.98 -17.29
N MET A 28 -10.91 3.14 -17.73
CA MET A 28 -10.50 4.48 -17.26
C MET A 28 -10.69 4.66 -15.74
N LYS A 29 -11.56 3.85 -15.12
CA LYS A 29 -11.80 3.85 -13.67
C LYS A 29 -11.84 2.41 -13.15
N PRO A 30 -11.08 2.10 -12.09
CA PRO A 30 -11.19 0.82 -11.43
C PRO A 30 -12.57 0.67 -10.80
N SER A 31 -13.11 -0.55 -10.84
CA SER A 31 -14.37 -0.89 -10.19
C SER A 31 -14.28 -0.69 -8.67
N LYS A 32 -15.43 -0.61 -8.01
CA LYS A 32 -15.49 -0.51 -6.54
C LYS A 32 -14.79 -1.71 -5.87
N TRP A 33 -14.89 -2.88 -6.47
CA TRP A 33 -14.27 -4.11 -5.97
C TRP A 33 -12.76 -4.11 -6.16
N GLU A 34 -12.27 -3.72 -7.34
CA GLU A 34 -10.83 -3.56 -7.58
C GLU A 34 -10.20 -2.53 -6.64
N ARG A 35 -10.90 -1.44 -6.34
CA ARG A 35 -10.45 -0.46 -5.32
C ARG A 35 -10.32 -1.08 -3.93
N PHE A 36 -11.28 -1.91 -3.55
CA PHE A 36 -11.23 -2.61 -2.27
C PHE A 36 -10.08 -3.61 -2.20
N ILE A 37 -9.90 -4.42 -3.25
CA ILE A 37 -8.77 -5.36 -3.34
C ILE A 37 -7.44 -4.62 -3.35
N ASN A 38 -7.31 -3.52 -4.10
CA ASN A 38 -6.10 -2.70 -4.10
C ASN A 38 -5.81 -2.08 -2.73
N LEU A 39 -6.83 -1.76 -1.94
CA LEU A 39 -6.63 -1.30 -0.57
C LEU A 39 -6.05 -2.43 0.31
N LEU A 40 -6.62 -3.63 0.23
CA LEU A 40 -6.14 -4.79 1.00
C LEU A 40 -4.75 -5.26 0.56
N ALA A 41 -4.48 -5.21 -0.74
CA ALA A 41 -3.20 -5.55 -1.33
C ALA A 41 -2.20 -4.40 -1.29
N SER A 42 -2.62 -3.20 -0.85
CA SER A 42 -1.69 -2.08 -0.76
C SER A 42 -0.61 -2.43 0.25
N PRO A 43 0.67 -2.16 -0.07
CA PRO A 43 1.75 -2.38 0.87
C PRO A 43 1.51 -1.49 2.09
N ALA A 44 1.03 -2.09 3.17
CA ALA A 44 0.87 -1.42 4.44
C ALA A 44 2.24 -1.32 5.12
N LYS A 45 2.53 -0.16 5.69
CA LYS A 45 3.72 0.02 6.53
C LYS A 45 3.59 -0.87 7.76
N ASP A 46 4.58 -1.70 8.04
CA ASP A 46 4.56 -2.55 9.23
C ASP A 46 4.70 -1.64 10.47
N PRO A 47 3.72 -1.64 11.39
CA PRO A 47 3.79 -0.82 12.60
C PRO A 47 4.98 -1.21 13.50
N LEU A 48 5.47 -2.45 13.39
CA LEU A 48 6.60 -2.96 14.15
C LEU A 48 7.95 -2.63 13.50
N ASP A 49 8.00 -2.11 12.27
CA ASP A 49 9.24 -1.71 11.59
C ASP A 49 10.10 -0.79 12.47
N SER A 50 9.46 0.14 13.18
CA SER A 50 10.15 1.09 14.06
C SER A 50 10.84 0.40 15.24
N ILE A 51 10.26 -0.70 15.74
CA ILE A 51 10.75 -1.48 16.87
C ILE A 51 11.83 -2.45 16.40
N ILE A 52 11.65 -3.09 15.25
CA ILE A 52 12.57 -4.11 14.75
C ILE A 52 13.85 -3.49 14.16
N SER A 53 13.81 -2.21 13.77
CA SER A 53 14.95 -1.48 13.19
C SER A 53 16.16 -1.31 14.12
N THR A 54 16.00 -1.49 15.45
CA THR A 54 17.10 -1.35 16.43
C THR A 54 17.32 -2.65 17.21
N SER A 55 18.57 -3.01 17.49
CA SER A 55 18.92 -4.21 18.29
C SER A 55 18.20 -4.28 19.65
N ASN A 56 18.03 -3.13 20.32
CA ASN A 56 17.29 -3.05 21.58
C ASN A 56 15.80 -3.35 21.39
N GLY A 57 15.19 -2.94 20.27
CA GLY A 57 13.78 -3.20 20.01
C GLY A 57 13.52 -4.68 19.68
N ILE A 58 14.46 -5.37 19.05
CA ILE A 58 14.42 -6.83 18.88
C ILE A 58 14.46 -7.55 20.25
N LEU A 59 15.35 -7.10 21.15
CA LEU A 59 15.41 -7.64 22.51
C LEU A 59 14.11 -7.39 23.27
N LEU A 60 13.54 -6.19 23.19
CA LEU A 60 12.25 -5.85 23.80
C LEU A 60 11.12 -6.71 23.23
N LEU A 61 11.06 -6.91 21.91
CA LEU A 61 10.04 -7.73 21.28
C LEU A 61 10.08 -9.19 21.77
N LYS A 62 11.28 -9.70 22.04
CA LYS A 62 11.48 -11.05 22.61
C LYS A 62 11.14 -11.14 24.09
N LEU A 63 11.45 -10.10 24.87
CA LEU A 63 11.29 -10.11 26.32
C LEU A 63 9.90 -9.66 26.78
N ALA A 64 9.20 -8.82 26.02
CA ALA A 64 7.89 -8.30 26.37
C ALA A 64 6.84 -9.40 26.65
N PRO A 65 6.74 -10.49 25.86
CA PRO A 65 5.82 -11.59 26.15
C PRO A 65 6.18 -12.33 27.45
N ILE A 66 7.47 -12.50 27.73
CA ILE A 66 7.95 -13.18 28.95
C ILE A 66 7.61 -12.33 30.18
N MET A 67 7.88 -11.04 30.12
CA MET A 67 7.51 -10.09 31.18
C MET A 67 6.00 -10.03 31.37
N GLY A 68 5.23 -9.99 30.27
CA GLY A 68 3.77 -9.96 30.32
C GLY A 68 3.17 -11.21 30.97
N THR A 69 3.67 -12.39 30.60
CA THR A 69 3.21 -13.66 31.20
C THR A 69 3.58 -13.76 32.68
N ALA A 70 4.79 -13.35 33.06
CA ALA A 70 5.20 -13.30 34.47
C ALA A 70 4.33 -12.33 35.28
N ALA A 71 4.06 -11.14 34.74
CA ALA A 71 3.18 -10.17 35.38
C ALA A 71 1.74 -10.70 35.55
N LEU A 72 1.19 -11.33 34.51
CA LEU A 72 -0.13 -11.96 34.59
C LEU A 72 -0.18 -13.09 35.61
N ALA A 73 0.85 -13.93 35.69
CA ALA A 73 0.95 -14.99 36.69
C ALA A 73 0.99 -14.42 38.12
N LEU A 74 1.75 -13.35 38.35
CA LEU A 74 1.78 -12.66 39.65
C LEU A 74 0.41 -12.06 40.01
N ILE A 75 -0.26 -11.43 39.05
CA ILE A 75 -1.62 -10.90 39.24
C ILE A 75 -2.59 -12.04 39.59
N GLN A 76 -2.50 -13.18 38.89
CA GLN A 76 -3.34 -14.33 39.14
C GLN A 76 -3.13 -14.88 40.56
N VAL A 77 -1.88 -15.00 41.00
CA VAL A 77 -1.57 -15.39 42.39
C VAL A 77 -2.16 -14.38 43.37
N LEU A 78 -2.03 -13.09 43.11
CA LEU A 78 -2.51 -12.05 44.04
C LEU A 78 -4.06 -11.99 44.13
N LEU A 79 -4.76 -12.30 43.04
CA LEU A 79 -6.23 -12.24 42.98
C LEU A 79 -6.94 -13.55 43.35
N PHE A 80 -6.30 -14.70 43.14
CA PHE A 80 -6.94 -16.02 43.26
C PHE A 80 -6.29 -16.97 44.27
N LEU A 81 -5.21 -16.57 44.93
CA LEU A 81 -4.62 -17.30 46.06
C LEU A 81 -5.09 -16.72 47.40
#